data_AF-A0A2M8Q9R0-F1
#
_entry.id   AF-A0A2M8Q9R0-F1
#
_cell.length_a   1.000
_cell.length_b   1.000
_cell.length_c   1.000
_cell.angle_alpha   90.00
_cell.angle_beta   90.00
_cell.angle_gamma   90.00
#
_symmetry.space_group_name_H-M   'P 1'
#
loop_
_entity.id
_entity.type
_entity.pdbx_description
1 polymer ?
#
loop_
_entity_poly.entity_id
_entity_poly.type
_entity_poly.pdbx_seq_one_letter_code
_entity_poly.pdbx_strand_id
1 'polypeptide(L)'
;ARIHAAFDAEVVEYDERQDRWLVRLTGVRSTDAPAEARALVEAQAGKWAYVPSEARRLGLTLPLKYETLTGRIRFFYAADPRERR
;
A
#
# COMPACT_ATOMS: atom_id res chain seq x y z
N ALA A 1 5.52 -11.47 15.33
CA ALA A 1 5.48 -12.13 14.00
C ALA A 1 5.40 -11.06 12.91
N ARG A 2 5.93 -11.31 11.71
CA ARG A 2 5.73 -10.43 10.54
C ARG A 2 4.58 -10.98 9.71
N ILE A 3 3.75 -10.09 9.18
CA ILE A 3 2.66 -10.41 8.24
C ILE A 3 3.08 -9.90 6.86
N HIS A 4 2.91 -10.73 5.85
CA HIS A 4 3.13 -10.44 4.45
C HIS A 4 1.80 -10.48 3.70
N ALA A 5 1.56 -9.44 2.92
CA ALA A 5 0.42 -9.37 2.03
C ALA A 5 0.87 -8.83 0.67
N ALA A 6 0.34 -9.44 -0.39
CA ALA A 6 0.50 -8.99 -1.76
C ALA A 6 -0.83 -8.43 -2.24
N PHE A 7 -0.75 -7.29 -2.93
CA PHE A 7 -1.91 -6.61 -3.50
C PHE A 7 -1.74 -6.48 -5.00
N ASP A 8 -2.85 -6.60 -5.73
CA ASP A 8 -2.93 -6.03 -7.06
C ASP A 8 -3.02 -4.51 -6.94
N ALA A 9 -2.33 -3.80 -7.82
CA ALA A 9 -2.27 -2.35 -7.80
C ALA A 9 -2.30 -1.77 -9.20
N GLU A 10 -3.06 -0.69 -9.35
CA GLU A 10 -3.08 0.15 -10.54
C GLU A 10 -2.03 1.27 -10.38
N VAL A 11 -1.17 1.42 -11.38
CA VAL A 11 -0.19 2.52 -11.41
C VAL A 11 -0.88 3.76 -11.97
N VAL A 12 -0.92 4.82 -11.16
CA VAL A 12 -1.65 6.04 -11.52
C VAL A 12 -0.72 7.10 -12.10
N GLU A 13 0.38 7.39 -11.41
CA GLU A 13 1.27 8.50 -11.77
C GLU A 13 2.67 8.28 -11.19
N TYR A 14 3.67 8.90 -11.82
CA TYR A 14 5.00 9.05 -11.25
C TYR A 14 5.23 10.49 -10.76
N ASP A 15 5.46 10.67 -9.46
CA ASP A 15 5.86 11.95 -8.88
C ASP A 15 7.39 12.08 -8.95
N GLU A 16 7.87 12.80 -9.96
CA GLU A 16 9.29 13.07 -10.19
C GLU A 16 9.97 13.82 -9.03
N ARG A 17 9.22 14.62 -8.27
CA ARG A 17 9.77 15.39 -7.14
C ARG A 17 10.12 14.49 -5.96
N GLN A 18 9.44 13.37 -5.85
CA GLN A 18 9.61 12.41 -4.75
C GLN A 18 10.30 11.12 -5.19
N ASP A 19 10.51 10.93 -6.50
CA ASP A 19 11.02 9.68 -7.09
C ASP A 19 10.15 8.47 -6.71
N ARG A 20 8.82 8.64 -6.83
CA ARG A 20 7.82 7.66 -6.37
C ARG A 20 6.65 7.51 -7.33
N TRP A 21 6.15 6.29 -7.45
CA TRP A 21 4.88 6.01 -8.10
C TRP A 21 3.73 6.16 -7.12
N LEU A 22 2.68 6.87 -7.52
CA LEU A 22 1.37 6.78 -6.91
C LEU A 22 0.64 5.57 -7.49
N VAL A 23 0.20 4.67 -6.62
CA VAL A 23 -0.57 3.49 -6.99
C VAL A 23 -1.87 3.43 -6.19
N ARG A 24 -2.88 2.79 -6.76
CA ARG A 24 -4.12 2.43 -6.06
C ARG A 24 -4.17 0.93 -5.86
N LEU A 25 -4.31 0.48 -4.62
CA LEU A 25 -4.50 -0.94 -4.33
C LEU A 25 -5.90 -1.35 -4.78
N THR A 26 -6.02 -2.38 -5.60
CA THR A 26 -7.32 -2.81 -6.15
C THR A 26 -7.85 -4.06 -5.45
N GLY A 27 -6.97 -4.90 -4.92
CA GLY A 27 -7.39 -6.10 -4.19
C GLY A 27 -6.22 -6.81 -3.52
N VAL A 28 -6.53 -7.67 -2.54
CA VAL A 28 -5.55 -8.56 -1.91
C VAL A 28 -5.38 -9.79 -2.80
N ARG A 29 -4.16 -10.05 -3.26
CA ARG A 29 -3.83 -11.27 -4.02
C ARG A 29 -3.51 -12.44 -3.07
N SER A 30 -2.73 -12.18 -2.02
CA SER A 30 -2.38 -13.20 -1.02
C SER A 30 -2.01 -12.55 0.31
N THR A 31 -2.21 -13.28 1.41
CA THR A 31 -1.79 -12.83 2.74
C THR A 31 -1.52 -14.03 3.65
N ASP A 32 -0.49 -13.94 4.48
CA ASP A 32 -0.21 -14.89 5.57
C ASP A 32 -0.80 -14.42 6.92
N ALA A 33 -1.61 -13.36 6.90
CA ALA A 33 -2.21 -12.79 8.09
C ALA A 33 -3.12 -13.80 8.81
N PRO A 34 -3.03 -13.89 10.15
CA PRO A 34 -3.99 -14.67 10.92
C PRO A 34 -5.38 -14.03 10.85
N ALA A 35 -6.41 -14.80 11.19
CA ALA A 35 -7.81 -14.42 10.96
C ALA A 35 -8.18 -13.07 11.58
N GLU A 36 -7.67 -12.78 12.77
CA GLU A 36 -7.87 -11.52 13.49
C GLU A 36 -7.29 -10.30 12.78
N ALA A 37 -6.22 -10.46 11.99
CA ALA A 37 -5.55 -9.38 11.28
C ALA A 37 -5.94 -9.31 9.79
N ARG A 38 -6.59 -10.36 9.26
CA ARG A 38 -6.97 -10.46 7.86
C ARG A 38 -7.90 -9.34 7.41
N ALA A 39 -8.89 -9.00 8.24
CA ALA A 39 -9.80 -7.88 7.96
C ALA A 39 -9.04 -6.54 7.83
N LEU A 40 -7.97 -6.33 8.61
CA LEU A 40 -7.16 -5.11 8.53
C LEU A 40 -6.34 -5.04 7.23
N VAL A 41 -5.85 -6.19 6.74
CA VAL A 41 -5.15 -6.28 5.45
C VAL A 41 -6.11 -6.03 4.30
N GLU A 42 -7.27 -6.69 4.31
CA GLU A 42 -8.32 -6.54 3.30
C GLU A 42 -8.84 -5.11 3.24
N ALA A 43 -8.97 -4.42 4.39
CA ALA A 43 -9.35 -3.02 4.45
C ALA A 43 -8.34 -2.04 3.82
N GLN A 44 -7.14 -2.50 3.41
CA GLN A 44 -6.21 -1.66 2.64
C GLN A 44 -6.53 -1.64 1.14
N ALA A 45 -7.30 -2.61 0.63
CA ALA A 45 -7.80 -2.55 -0.74
C ALA A 45 -8.63 -1.28 -0.96
N GLY A 46 -8.48 -0.66 -2.11
CA GLY A 46 -9.08 0.63 -2.46
C GLY A 46 -8.26 1.85 -2.05
N LYS A 47 -7.25 1.70 -1.17
CA LYS A 47 -6.40 2.82 -0.73
C LYS A 47 -5.29 3.14 -1.71
N TRP A 48 -4.77 4.35 -1.58
CA TRP A 48 -3.71 4.92 -2.41
C TRP A 48 -2.37 4.85 -1.69
N ALA A 49 -1.28 4.55 -2.38
CA ALA A 49 0.06 4.49 -1.78
C ALA A 49 1.13 5.10 -2.69
N TYR A 50 2.13 5.72 -2.07
CA TYR A 50 3.37 6.07 -2.77
C TYR A 50 4.39 4.95 -2.61
N VAL A 51 4.88 4.42 -3.72
CA VAL A 51 5.92 3.38 -3.76
C VAL A 51 7.19 3.91 -4.43
N PRO A 52 8.40 3.56 -3.95
CA PRO A 52 9.65 3.96 -4.58
C PRO A 52 9.73 3.57 -6.07
N SER A 53 10.45 4.35 -6.89
CA SER A 53 10.62 4.08 -8.32
C SER A 53 11.21 2.71 -8.64
N GLU A 54 12.08 2.21 -7.77
CA GLU A 54 12.71 0.89 -7.81
C GLU A 54 11.70 -0.28 -7.74
N ALA A 55 10.49 -0.01 -7.20
CA ALA A 55 9.41 -1.00 -7.06
C ALA A 55 8.99 -1.64 -8.37
N ARG A 56 9.02 -0.84 -9.45
CA ARG A 56 8.49 -1.23 -10.75
C ARG A 56 9.32 -2.35 -11.40
N ARG A 57 10.59 -2.50 -11.03
CA ARG A 57 11.50 -3.50 -11.63
C ARG A 57 11.61 -4.81 -10.87
N LEU A 58 11.42 -4.81 -9.54
CA LEU A 58 11.81 -5.95 -8.69
C LEU A 58 10.63 -6.64 -8.00
N GLY A 59 9.41 -6.08 -8.05
CA GLY A 59 8.30 -6.55 -7.23
C GLY A 59 8.56 -6.23 -5.76
N LEU A 60 7.94 -5.16 -5.24
CA LEU A 60 8.32 -4.59 -3.96
C LEU A 60 7.50 -5.18 -2.80
N THR A 61 8.18 -5.50 -1.70
CA THR A 61 7.56 -5.73 -0.38
C THR A 61 7.59 -4.43 0.42
N LEU A 62 6.43 -3.81 0.65
CA LEU A 62 6.35 -2.61 1.49
C LEU A 62 6.34 -3.03 2.97
N PRO A 63 7.36 -2.67 3.78
CA PRO A 63 7.34 -2.99 5.20
C PRO A 63 6.31 -2.10 5.91
N LEU A 64 5.20 -2.70 6.31
CA LEU A 64 4.20 -2.06 7.16
C LEU A 64 4.45 -2.47 8.61
N LYS A 65 4.59 -1.48 9.49
CA LYS A 65 4.52 -1.74 10.93
C LYS A 65 3.07 -2.04 11.30
N TYR A 66 2.86 -2.89 12.29
CA TYR A 66 1.51 -3.21 12.80
C TYR A 66 0.75 -1.95 13.24
N GLU A 67 1.46 -0.95 13.78
CA GLU A 67 0.95 0.38 14.13
C GLU A 67 0.36 1.14 12.93
N THR A 68 0.77 0.81 11.69
CA THR A 68 0.20 1.34 10.46
C THR A 68 -1.18 0.74 10.17
N LEU A 69 -1.43 -0.52 10.54
CA LEU A 69 -2.74 -1.16 10.43
C LEU A 69 -3.72 -0.66 11.51
N THR A 70 -3.20 -0.34 12.70
CA THR A 70 -3.99 0.14 13.84
C THR A 70 -4.01 1.67 13.99
N GLY A 71 -3.45 2.39 13.00
CA GLY A 71 -3.50 3.84 12.89
C GLY A 71 -2.39 4.56 13.64
N ARG A 72 -1.30 4.90 12.91
CA ARG A 72 -0.48 6.11 13.13
C ARG A 72 0.61 6.42 12.10
N ILE A 73 0.84 5.64 11.04
CA ILE A 73 1.87 5.96 10.01
C ILE A 73 1.32 5.92 8.58
N ARG A 74 1.61 6.98 7.82
CA ARG A 74 1.01 7.37 6.53
C ARG A 74 1.73 6.76 5.32
N PHE A 75 1.36 5.55 4.92
CA PHE A 75 1.68 5.06 3.57
C PHE A 75 0.43 4.97 2.68
N PHE A 76 -0.73 4.78 3.30
CA PHE A 76 -2.00 4.63 2.60
C PHE A 76 -2.92 5.83 2.82
N TYR A 77 -3.46 6.36 1.74
CA TYR A 77 -4.45 7.45 1.74
C TYR A 77 -5.82 6.89 1.38
N ALA A 78 -6.86 7.35 2.10
CA ALA A 78 -8.23 6.93 1.87
C ALA A 78 -8.86 7.55 0.61
N ALA A 79 -8.30 8.67 0.14
CA ALA A 79 -8.71 9.37 -1.07
C ALA A 79 -7.47 9.64 -1.94
N ASP A 80 -7.69 9.97 -3.21
CA ASP A 80 -6.59 10.32 -4.13
C ASP A 80 -5.84 11.55 -3.57
N PRO A 81 -4.55 11.42 -3.22
CA PRO A 81 -3.79 12.50 -2.63
C PRO A 81 -3.58 13.70 -3.59
N ARG A 82 -3.87 13.55 -4.89
CA ARG A 82 -3.77 14.62 -5.89
C ARG A 82 -4.92 15.61 -5.83
N GLU A 83 -6.11 15.20 -5.38
CA GLU A 83 -7.28 16.08 -5.25
C GLU A 83 -7.12 17.16 -4.16
N ARG A 84 -6.08 17.03 -3.32
CA ARG A 84 -5.76 17.99 -2.25
C ARG A 84 -4.58 18.91 -2.59
N ARG A 85 -3.98 18.75 -3.77
CA ARG A 85 -2.84 19.53 -4.27
C ARG A 85 -3.32 20.67 -5.16
#